data_AF-A0A9E0RTY5-F1
#
_entry.id   AF-A0A9E0RTY5-F1
#
_cell.length_a   1.000
_cell.length_b   1.000
_cell.length_c   1.000
_cell.angle_alpha   90.00
_cell.angle_beta   90.00
_cell.angle_gamma   90.00
#
_symmetry.space_group_name_H-M   'P 1'
#
loop_
_entity.id
_entity.type
_entity.pdbx_description
1 polymer ?
#
loop_
_entity_poly.entity_id
_entity_poly.type
_entity_poly.pdbx_seq_one_letter_code
_entity_poly.pdbx_strand_id
1 'polypeptide(L)'
;RHRELALTAVRQHCKRMDVQLLDQTVALKRLWIKRHKNGKPALWRRYDFEFTGTGEDRNIGWIITLGNQIESVEFEPHRFY
;
A
#
# COMPACT_ATOMS: atom_id res chain seq x y z
N ARG A 1 -14.78 -1.07 -0.58
CA ARG A 1 -14.45 0.11 0.25
C ARG A 1 -13.01 0.17 0.78
N HIS A 2 -12.55 -0.59 1.78
CA HIS A 2 -11.18 -0.36 2.33
C HIS A 2 -10.06 -0.79 1.39
N ARG A 3 -10.17 -1.98 0.78
CA ARG A 3 -9.22 -2.45 -0.26
C ARG A 3 -9.17 -1.49 -1.45
N GLU A 4 -10.32 -0.94 -1.82
CA GLU A 4 -10.47 0.02 -2.92
C GLU A 4 -9.86 1.39 -2.59
N LEU A 5 -10.00 1.86 -1.35
CA LEU A 5 -9.27 3.03 -0.85
C LEU A 5 -7.76 2.79 -0.91
N ALA A 6 -7.30 1.62 -0.48
CA ALA A 6 -5.89 1.24 -0.56
C ALA A 6 -5.40 1.18 -2.03
N LEU A 7 -6.16 0.52 -2.92
CA LEU A 7 -5.84 0.43 -4.34
C LEU A 7 -5.79 1.79 -5.03
N THR A 8 -6.75 2.67 -4.72
CA THR A 8 -6.79 4.04 -5.28
C THR A 8 -5.55 4.83 -4.86
N ALA A 9 -5.19 4.75 -3.57
CA ALA A 9 -4.00 5.41 -3.05
C ALA A 9 -2.70 4.87 -3.65
N VAL A 10 -2.59 3.55 -3.78
CA VAL A 10 -1.44 2.89 -4.42
C VAL A 10 -1.31 3.32 -5.87
N ARG A 11 -2.41 3.30 -6.66
CA ARG A 11 -2.39 3.78 -8.06
C ARG A 11 -1.91 5.22 -8.18
N GLN A 12 -2.41 6.12 -7.33
CA GLN A 12 -1.98 7.51 -7.32
C GLN A 12 -0.50 7.64 -6.94
N HIS A 13 -0.02 6.81 -6.01
CA HIS A 13 1.36 6.83 -5.57
C HIS A 13 2.32 6.28 -6.65
N CYS A 14 1.99 5.16 -7.28
CA CYS A 14 2.74 4.63 -8.43
C CYS A 14 2.82 5.66 -9.57
N LYS A 15 1.70 6.32 -9.90
CA LYS A 15 1.68 7.38 -10.92
C LYS A 15 2.60 8.56 -10.58
N ARG A 16 2.71 8.95 -9.30
CA ARG A 16 3.61 10.04 -8.88
C ARG A 16 5.08 9.65 -8.95
N MET A 17 5.38 8.36 -8.78
CA MET A 17 6.73 7.80 -8.82
C MET A 17 7.15 7.36 -10.22
N ASP A 18 6.29 7.55 -11.23
CA ASP A 18 6.49 7.08 -12.60
C ASP A 18 6.80 5.58 -12.70
N VAL A 19 6.15 4.78 -11.86
CA VAL A 19 6.22 3.32 -11.89
C VAL A 19 4.86 2.72 -12.21
N GLN A 20 4.86 1.52 -12.79
CA GLN A 20 3.64 0.81 -13.14
C GLN A 20 3.20 -0.15 -12.04
N LEU A 21 1.95 -0.03 -11.60
CA LEU A 21 1.30 -1.01 -10.71
C LEU A 21 0.95 -2.28 -11.50
N LEU A 22 1.49 -3.42 -11.06
CA LEU A 22 1.22 -4.74 -11.62
C LEU A 22 -0.09 -5.32 -11.08
N ASP A 23 -0.76 -6.14 -11.89
CA ASP A 23 -2.03 -6.83 -11.61
C ASP A 23 -3.20 -5.93 -11.15
N GLN A 24 -3.01 -4.61 -11.10
CA GLN A 24 -3.99 -3.60 -10.72
C GLN A 24 -4.72 -3.93 -9.40
N THR A 25 -4.01 -4.54 -8.46
CA THR A 25 -4.56 -5.12 -7.24
C THR A 25 -3.70 -4.80 -6.02
N VAL A 26 -4.32 -4.92 -4.85
CA VAL A 26 -3.62 -4.96 -3.55
C VAL A 26 -4.12 -6.17 -2.76
N ALA A 27 -3.21 -6.86 -2.08
CA ALA A 27 -3.49 -8.08 -1.33
C ALA A 27 -3.36 -7.84 0.17
N LEU A 28 -4.36 -8.23 0.97
CA LEU A 28 -4.28 -8.10 2.43
C LEU A 28 -3.26 -9.09 2.98
N LYS A 29 -2.28 -8.59 3.76
CA LYS A 29 -1.18 -9.41 4.29
C LYS A 29 -1.14 -9.46 5.80
N ARG A 30 -1.55 -8.39 6.47
CA ARG A 30 -1.69 -8.34 7.93
C ARG A 30 -2.92 -7.54 8.33
N LEU A 31 -3.58 -7.97 9.39
CA LEU A 31 -4.78 -7.35 9.94
C LEU A 31 -4.75 -7.42 11.47
N TRP A 32 -4.71 -6.27 12.15
CA TRP A 32 -4.71 -6.17 13.61
C TRP A 32 -5.74 -5.14 14.09
N ILE A 33 -6.19 -5.26 15.34
CA ILE A 33 -6.92 -4.19 16.01
C ILE A 33 -5.90 -3.26 16.67
N LYS A 34 -5.96 -1.97 16.36
CA LYS A 34 -5.19 -0.91 17.04
C LYS A 34 -6.14 0.19 17.49
N ARG A 35 -5.64 1.14 18.27
CA ARG A 35 -6.40 2.34 18.64
C ARG A 35 -5.92 3.53 17.83
N HIS A 36 -6.84 4.36 17.36
CA HIS A 36 -6.53 5.70 16.86
C HIS A 36 -5.94 6.56 17.99
N LYS A 37 -5.35 7.71 17.63
CA LYS A 37 -4.85 8.71 18.59
C LYS A 37 -5.93 9.18 19.59
N ASN A 38 -7.20 9.11 19.21
CA ASN A 38 -8.35 9.44 20.07
C ASN A 38 -8.82 8.26 20.97
N GLY A 39 -8.08 7.15 21.01
CA GLY A 39 -8.38 5.99 21.86
C GLY A 39 -9.42 5.00 21.32
N LYS A 40 -10.10 5.31 20.20
CA LYS A 40 -11.11 4.41 19.60
C LYS A 40 -10.46 3.26 18.84
N PRO A 41 -10.98 2.02 18.93
CA PRO A 41 -10.46 0.89 18.19
C PRO A 41 -10.70 1.05 16.68
N ALA A 42 -9.74 0.56 15.90
CA ALA A 42 -9.79 0.53 14.45
C ALA A 42 -8.96 -0.61 13.88
N LEU A 43 -9.33 -1.04 12.68
CA LEU A 43 -8.61 -2.07 11.94
C LEU A 43 -7.36 -1.47 11.31
N TRP A 44 -6.21 -1.90 11.79
CA TRP A 44 -4.93 -1.71 11.15
C TRP A 44 -4.74 -2.80 10.10
N ARG A 45 -4.43 -2.41 8.86
CA ARG A 45 -4.27 -3.32 7.73
C ARG A 45 -3.02 -2.99 6.95
N ARG A 46 -2.23 -3.99 6.63
CA ARG A 46 -1.17 -3.92 5.61
C ARG A 46 -1.66 -4.63 4.36
N TYR A 47 -1.64 -3.91 3.24
CA TYR A 47 -1.81 -4.50 1.93
C TYR A 47 -0.48 -4.43 1.17
N ASP A 48 -0.07 -5.54 0.57
CA ASP A 48 1.07 -5.54 -0.34
C ASP A 48 0.56 -5.39 -1.79
N PHE A 49 1.41 -4.82 -2.64
CA PHE A 49 1.17 -4.63 -4.06
C PHE A 49 2.49 -4.79 -4.83
N GLU A 50 2.40 -5.11 -6.11
CA GLU A 50 3.57 -5.32 -6.96
C GLU A 50 3.66 -4.21 -7.99
N PHE A 51 4.88 -3.76 -8.29
CA PHE A 51 5.12 -2.68 -9.25
C PHE A 51 6.40 -2.93 -10.04
N THR A 52 6.53 -2.22 -11.15
CA THR A 52 7.73 -2.26 -12.00
C THR A 52 8.12 -0.84 -12.43
N GLY A 53 9.41 -0.57 -12.48
CA GLY A 53 9.95 0.69 -13.02
C GLY A 53 10.17 0.63 -14.53
N THR A 54 10.67 -0.51 -15.04
CA THR A 54 11.10 -0.69 -16.44
C THR A 54 10.22 -1.66 -17.23
N GLY A 55 9.35 -2.42 -16.55
CA GLY A 55 8.55 -3.49 -17.15
C GLY A 55 9.18 -4.89 -16.99
N GLU A 56 10.48 -4.97 -16.67
CA GLU A 56 11.22 -6.23 -16.56
C GLU A 56 11.27 -6.74 -15.12
N ASP A 57 11.40 -5.82 -14.16
CA ASP A 57 11.50 -6.16 -12.74
C ASP A 57 10.14 -6.16 -12.05
N ARG A 58 9.98 -7.02 -11.05
CA ARG A 58 8.83 -7.02 -10.15
C ARG A 58 9.30 -6.73 -8.72
N ASN A 59 8.88 -5.58 -8.22
CA ASN A 59 9.21 -5.08 -6.90
C ASN A 59 7.94 -5.08 -6.03
N ILE A 60 8.08 -5.21 -4.71
CA ILE A 60 6.93 -5.18 -3.80
C ILE A 60 6.89 -3.83 -3.07
N GLY A 61 5.69 -3.27 -2.94
CA GLY A 61 5.40 -2.19 -2.02
C GLY A 61 4.29 -2.58 -1.05
N TRP A 62 4.09 -1.76 -0.04
CA TRP A 62 2.97 -1.93 0.87
C TRP A 62 2.31 -0.60 1.23
N ILE A 63 1.02 -0.68 1.53
CA ILE A 63 0.22 0.40 2.07
C ILE A 63 -0.36 -0.01 3.41
N ILE A 64 -0.24 0.88 4.39
CA ILE A 64 -0.79 0.72 5.72
C ILE A 64 -2.01 1.61 5.86
N THR A 65 -3.09 1.04 6.40
CA THR A 65 -4.31 1.78 6.72
C THR A 65 -4.72 1.52 8.16
N LEU A 66 -5.30 2.53 8.81
CA LEU A 66 -5.93 2.42 10.13
C LEU A 66 -7.37 2.95 10.00
N GLY A 67 -8.34 2.05 10.05
CA GLY A 67 -9.72 2.40 9.73
C GLY A 67 -9.84 2.91 8.28
N ASN A 68 -10.36 4.10 8.08
CA ASN A 68 -10.51 4.69 6.73
C ASN A 68 -9.35 5.63 6.36
N GLN A 69 -8.28 5.63 7.15
CA GLN A 69 -7.13 6.50 6.94
C GLN A 69 -5.95 5.71 6.40
N ILE A 70 -5.17 6.36 5.53
CA ILE A 70 -3.88 5.85 5.03
C ILE A 70 -2.82 6.37 5.98
N GLU A 71 -2.04 5.47 6.56
CA GLU A 71 -0.94 5.82 7.47
C GLU A 71 0.38 5.98 6.70
N SER A 72 0.68 5.04 5.78
CA SER A 72 1.86 5.11 4.92
C SER A 72 1.68 4.33 3.63
N VAL A 73 2.44 4.71 2.61
CA VAL A 73 2.69 3.94 1.38
C VAL A 73 4.19 3.89 1.21
N GLU A 74 4.74 2.69 1.14
CA GLU A 74 6.17 2.44 1.08
C GLU A 74 6.46 1.42 -0.02
N PHE A 75 7.64 1.52 -0.61
CA PHE A 75 8.16 0.52 -1.50
C PHE A 75 9.24 -0.25 -0.76
N GLU A 76 9.43 -1.53 -1.11
CA GLU A 76 10.63 -2.24 -0.65
C GLU A 76 11.84 -1.38 -0.99
N PRO A 77 12.76 -1.18 -0.02
CA PRO A 77 14.00 -0.46 -0.25
C PRO A 77 14.87 -1.29 -1.18
N HIS A 78 14.58 -1.22 -2.48
CA HIS A 78 15.47 -1.71 -3.50
C HIS A 78 16.61 -0.71 -3.56
N ARG A 79 17.82 -1.22 -3.32
CA ARG A 79 19.05 -0.47 -3.54
C ARG A 79 19.06 -0.07 -5.02
N PHE A 80 18.68 1.17 -5.31
CA PHE A 80 19.05 1.81 -6.56
C PHE A 80 20.59 1.81 -6.60
N TYR A 81 21.18 0.94 -7.42
CA TYR A 81 22.60 0.97 -7.77
C TYR A 81 22.72 1.49 -9.20
#